data_AF-A0A976HLF9-F1
#
_entry.id   AF-A0A976HLF9-F1
#
_cell.length_a   1.000
_cell.length_b   1.000
_cell.length_c   1.000
_cell.angle_alpha   90.00
_cell.angle_beta   90.00
_cell.angle_gamma   90.00
#
_symmetry.space_group_name_H-M   'P 1'
#
loop_
_entity.id
_entity.type
_entity.pdbx_description
1 polymer ?
#
loop_
_entity_poly.entity_id
_entity_poly.type
_entity_poly.pdbx_seq_one_letter_code
_entity_poly.pdbx_strand_id
1 'polypeptide(L)'
;MLIMTEATIANRGILQTQSLPRKFLGRVQVIPRGGGLGLWLRLLFEMEFLRFIVPLLPFVLVPLYSREWAMPVMQAPLVMVIVVAWVELRVMRPTKAARERGVTLDESARRLDTLTFRARAILRSLAARHDLTEGQLHLVIEQSELGRAPPLTLVSVQTDQPKPRLLTLDAQDRATVATLFDATLTERDLLAVNHRDRLYLRTITQEARAVSAHARLAAVLEKRKAAS
;
A
#
# COMPACT_ATOMS: atom_id res chain seq x y z
N MET A 1 3.18 -3.39 6.21
CA MET A 1 3.46 -3.35 4.76
C MET A 1 3.28 -4.73 4.15
N LEU A 2 2.67 -4.81 2.96
CA LEU A 2 2.57 -6.01 2.13
C LEU A 2 3.39 -5.79 0.85
N ILE A 3 4.43 -6.59 0.66
CA ILE A 3 5.21 -6.59 -0.58
C ILE A 3 4.50 -7.50 -1.58
N MET A 4 4.10 -6.95 -2.72
CA MET A 4 3.35 -7.66 -3.75
C MET A 4 4.29 -8.50 -4.60
N THR A 5 4.22 -9.82 -4.42
CA THR A 5 4.92 -10.80 -5.23
C THR A 5 4.09 -12.08 -5.37
N GLU A 6 4.46 -12.97 -6.29
CA GLU A 6 3.76 -14.25 -6.51
C GLU A 6 3.72 -15.13 -5.26
N ALA A 7 4.71 -14.99 -4.38
CA ALA A 7 4.79 -15.74 -3.12
C ALA A 7 3.82 -15.23 -2.04
N THR A 8 3.49 -13.93 -2.05
CA THR A 8 2.71 -13.27 -0.98
C THR A 8 1.25 -13.07 -1.33
N ILE A 9 0.84 -13.37 -2.57
CA ILE A 9 -0.54 -13.17 -3.04
C ILE A 9 -1.11 -14.50 -3.55
N ALA A 10 -2.29 -14.87 -3.06
CA ALA A 10 -2.97 -16.08 -3.50
C ALA A 10 -3.61 -15.92 -4.89
N ASN A 11 -4.12 -14.72 -5.20
CA ASN A 11 -4.73 -14.40 -6.49
C ASN A 11 -3.69 -13.92 -7.51
N ARG A 12 -3.03 -14.86 -8.19
CA ARG A 12 -1.95 -14.60 -9.15
C ARG A 12 -2.38 -13.78 -10.38
N GLY A 13 -3.66 -13.81 -10.74
CA GLY A 13 -4.20 -13.10 -11.91
C GLY A 13 -4.08 -11.57 -11.82
N ILE A 14 -3.94 -11.03 -10.60
CA ILE A 14 -3.81 -9.59 -10.35
C ILE A 14 -2.42 -9.07 -10.76
N LEU A 15 -1.41 -9.95 -10.78
CA LEU A 15 -0.02 -9.60 -11.05
C LEU A 15 0.27 -9.42 -12.54
N GLN A 16 -0.57 -10.00 -13.41
CA GLN A 16 -0.48 -9.80 -14.86
C GLN A 16 -0.97 -8.41 -15.20
N THR A 17 -0.02 -7.53 -15.50
CA THR A 17 -0.27 -6.10 -15.69
C THR A 17 0.05 -5.72 -17.12
N GLN A 18 -0.92 -5.18 -17.86
CA GLN A 18 -0.70 -4.71 -19.24
C GLN A 18 -0.36 -3.20 -19.31
N SER A 19 -0.44 -2.48 -18.20
CA SER A 19 -0.16 -1.03 -18.12
C SER A 19 0.43 -0.62 -16.76
N LEU A 20 1.45 0.26 -16.78
CA LEU A 20 2.12 0.81 -15.59
C LEU A 20 1.82 2.31 -15.46
N PRO A 21 1.71 2.87 -14.25
CA PRO A 21 1.60 2.22 -12.95
C PRO A 21 0.15 1.77 -12.67
N ARG A 22 -0.04 0.57 -12.13
CA ARG A 22 -1.37 0.04 -11.77
C ARG A 22 -1.69 0.29 -10.30
N LYS A 23 -2.87 0.83 -10.03
CA LYS A 23 -3.46 0.94 -8.68
C LYS A 23 -4.15 -0.37 -8.29
N PHE A 24 -3.78 -0.98 -7.17
CA PHE A 24 -4.38 -2.20 -6.64
C PHE A 24 -5.49 -1.93 -5.61
N LEU A 25 -5.27 -0.98 -4.69
CA LEU A 25 -6.25 -0.65 -3.65
C LEU A 25 -7.54 -0.06 -4.25
N GLY A 26 -8.69 -0.61 -3.86
CA GLY A 26 -10.04 -0.18 -4.28
C GLY A 26 -10.49 -0.66 -5.67
N ARG A 27 -9.66 -1.40 -6.41
CA ARG A 27 -10.04 -1.97 -7.72
C ARG A 27 -9.97 -3.49 -7.78
N VAL A 28 -9.09 -4.09 -6.99
CA VAL A 28 -8.90 -5.55 -7.01
C VAL A 28 -8.72 -6.07 -5.59
N GLN A 29 -9.38 -7.19 -5.27
CA GLN A 29 -9.30 -7.79 -3.94
C GLN A 29 -7.95 -8.54 -3.79
N VAL A 30 -7.04 -7.96 -3.01
CA VAL A 30 -5.73 -8.56 -2.72
C VAL A 30 -5.90 -9.57 -1.57
N ILE A 31 -5.68 -10.85 -1.86
CA ILE A 31 -5.74 -11.93 -0.86
C ILE A 31 -4.29 -12.33 -0.48
N PRO A 32 -3.83 -12.00 0.74
CA PRO A 32 -2.48 -12.30 1.16
C PRO A 32 -2.31 -13.80 1.43
N ARG A 33 -1.22 -14.38 0.95
CA ARG A 33 -0.82 -15.75 1.25
C ARG A 33 0.17 -15.71 2.42
N GLY A 34 -0.24 -16.23 3.58
CA GLY A 34 0.60 -16.27 4.80
C GLY A 34 0.66 -14.96 5.60
N GLY A 35 -0.29 -14.04 5.41
CA GLY A 35 -0.38 -12.83 6.23
C GLY A 35 -0.83 -13.12 7.67
N GLY A 36 -0.14 -12.54 8.66
CA GLY A 36 -0.58 -12.62 10.06
C GLY A 36 -1.94 -11.93 10.30
N LEU A 37 -2.59 -12.25 11.42
CA LEU A 37 -3.93 -11.73 11.77
C LEU A 37 -4.05 -10.20 11.64
N GLY A 38 -3.00 -9.47 11.98
CA GLY A 38 -2.97 -8.01 11.86
C GLY A 38 -3.08 -7.50 10.40
N LEU A 39 -2.53 -8.22 9.42
CA LEU A 39 -2.66 -7.86 8.00
C LEU A 39 -4.08 -8.15 7.50
N TRP A 40 -4.65 -9.28 7.90
CA TRP A 40 -6.02 -9.64 7.60
C TRP A 40 -7.02 -8.62 8.16
N LEU A 41 -6.85 -8.20 9.42
CA LEU A 41 -7.66 -7.14 10.01
C LEU A 41 -7.58 -5.84 9.20
N ARG A 42 -6.37 -5.41 8.81
CA ARG A 42 -6.19 -4.20 7.98
C ARG A 42 -6.92 -4.31 6.63
N LEU A 43 -6.85 -5.47 5.98
CA LEU A 43 -7.58 -5.72 4.72
C LEU A 43 -9.10 -5.75 4.92
N LEU A 44 -9.57 -6.31 6.04
CA LEU A 44 -11.00 -6.28 6.40
C LEU A 44 -11.50 -4.86 6.62
N PHE A 45 -10.72 -4.00 7.27
CA PHE A 45 -11.06 -2.58 7.42
C PHE A 45 -11.10 -1.82 6.08
N GLU A 46 -10.31 -2.26 5.10
CA GLU A 46 -10.30 -1.68 3.75
C GLU A 46 -11.49 -2.18 2.90
N MET A 47 -12.17 -3.26 3.29
CA MET A 47 -13.30 -3.78 2.51
C MET A 47 -14.49 -2.82 2.58
N GLU A 48 -14.87 -2.32 1.41
CA GLU A 48 -16.01 -1.42 1.22
C GLU A 48 -17.30 -1.98 1.84
N PHE A 49 -17.51 -3.30 1.72
CA PHE A 49 -18.65 -3.98 2.34
C PHE A 49 -18.68 -3.83 3.87
N LEU A 50 -17.57 -4.09 4.56
CA LEU A 50 -17.50 -3.90 6.01
C LEU A 50 -17.61 -2.42 6.38
N ARG A 51 -17.02 -1.55 5.56
CA ARG A 51 -17.06 -0.10 5.75
C ARG A 51 -18.47 0.47 5.74
N PHE A 52 -19.37 -0.10 4.93
CA PHE A 52 -20.78 0.29 4.88
C PHE A 52 -21.66 -0.46 5.88
N ILE A 53 -21.40 -1.75 6.12
CA ILE A 53 -22.22 -2.53 7.04
C ILE A 53 -22.00 -2.13 8.48
N VAL A 54 -20.76 -1.88 8.90
CA VAL A 54 -20.47 -1.58 10.31
C VAL A 54 -21.24 -0.35 10.81
N PRO A 55 -21.28 0.79 10.09
CA PRO A 55 -22.14 1.93 10.46
C PRO A 55 -23.63 1.62 10.45
N LEU A 56 -24.07 0.65 9.64
CA LEU A 56 -25.47 0.25 9.50
C LEU A 56 -25.91 -0.81 10.51
N LEU A 57 -24.98 -1.49 11.19
CA LEU A 57 -25.29 -2.51 12.19
C LEU A 57 -26.32 -2.03 13.24
N PRO A 58 -26.26 -0.81 13.79
CA PRO A 58 -27.28 -0.34 14.73
C PRO A 58 -28.69 -0.36 14.14
N PHE A 59 -28.85 -0.02 12.85
CA PHE A 59 -30.15 -0.03 12.17
C PHE A 59 -30.68 -1.43 11.89
N VAL A 60 -29.81 -2.45 11.85
CA VAL A 60 -30.22 -3.85 11.75
C VAL A 60 -30.52 -4.43 13.13
N LEU A 61 -29.69 -4.13 14.12
CA LEU A 61 -29.79 -4.71 15.46
C LEU A 61 -30.92 -4.10 16.31
N VAL A 62 -31.19 -2.81 16.18
CA VAL A 62 -32.23 -2.12 16.98
C VAL A 62 -33.64 -2.71 16.71
N PRO A 63 -34.09 -2.89 15.47
CA PRO A 63 -35.37 -3.56 15.17
C PRO A 63 -35.45 -5.01 15.63
N LEU A 64 -34.32 -5.72 15.69
CA LEU A 64 -34.25 -7.11 16.17
C LEU A 64 -34.41 -7.19 17.69
N TYR A 65 -33.94 -6.18 18.42
CA TYR A 65 -34.07 -6.11 19.87
C TYR A 65 -35.43 -5.54 20.31
N SER A 66 -35.96 -4.52 19.61
CA SER A 66 -37.25 -3.92 19.92
C SER A 66 -38.09 -3.69 18.67
N ARG A 67 -39.27 -4.31 18.68
CA ARG A 67 -40.24 -4.26 17.59
C ARG A 67 -40.84 -2.87 17.38
N GLU A 68 -40.89 -2.05 18.43
CA GLU A 68 -41.44 -0.68 18.39
C GLU A 68 -40.56 0.26 17.53
N TRP A 69 -39.25 -0.01 17.48
CA TRP A 69 -38.30 0.77 16.67
C TRP A 69 -38.20 0.30 15.22
N ALA A 70 -38.80 -0.84 14.86
CA ALA A 70 -38.71 -1.39 13.51
C ALA A 70 -39.32 -0.46 12.45
N MET A 71 -40.50 0.09 12.74
CA MET A 71 -41.23 0.96 11.79
C MET A 71 -40.53 2.32 11.58
N PRO A 72 -40.07 3.03 12.63
CA PRO A 72 -39.26 4.23 12.46
C PRO A 72 -37.97 3.98 11.67
N VAL A 73 -37.27 2.87 11.96
CA VAL A 73 -36.01 2.54 11.28
C VAL A 73 -36.21 2.29 9.79
N MET A 74 -37.28 1.58 9.40
CA MET A 74 -37.59 1.33 7.98
C MET A 74 -37.90 2.62 7.20
N GLN A 75 -38.37 3.67 7.87
CA GLN A 75 -38.69 4.96 7.26
C GLN A 75 -37.51 5.94 7.23
N ALA A 76 -36.37 5.56 7.83
CA ALA A 76 -35.19 6.40 7.95
C ALA A 76 -34.02 6.11 6.97
N PRO A 77 -34.20 5.70 5.68
CA PRO A 77 -33.08 5.51 4.75
C PRO A 77 -32.15 6.73 4.64
N LEU A 78 -32.72 7.95 4.69
CA LEU A 78 -31.92 9.17 4.65
C LEU A 78 -31.00 9.31 5.87
N VAL A 79 -31.48 8.93 7.06
CA VAL A 79 -30.67 8.96 8.29
C VAL A 79 -29.54 7.93 8.19
N MET A 80 -29.80 6.74 7.65
CA MET A 80 -28.77 5.72 7.41
C MET A 80 -27.65 6.26 6.50
N VAL A 81 -28.02 6.92 5.39
CA VAL A 81 -27.06 7.55 4.48
C VAL A 81 -26.25 8.64 5.18
N ILE A 82 -26.90 9.48 6.00
CA ILE A 82 -26.23 10.53 6.78
C ILE A 82 -25.22 9.91 7.77
N VAL A 83 -25.60 8.83 8.47
CA VAL A 83 -24.71 8.15 9.43
C VAL A 83 -23.50 7.55 8.71
N VAL A 84 -23.72 6.85 7.60
CA VAL A 84 -22.63 6.31 6.77
C VAL A 84 -21.71 7.42 6.31
N ALA A 85 -22.24 8.51 5.73
CA ALA A 85 -21.46 9.65 5.27
C ALA A 85 -20.68 10.31 6.41
N TRP A 86 -21.28 10.42 7.60
CA TRP A 86 -20.62 10.98 8.77
C TRP A 86 -19.46 10.11 9.27
N VAL A 87 -19.65 8.79 9.38
CA VAL A 87 -18.57 7.86 9.75
C VAL A 87 -17.46 7.89 8.70
N GLU A 88 -17.82 7.88 7.43
CA GLU A 88 -16.90 7.92 6.30
C GLU A 88 -16.01 9.17 6.31
N LEU A 89 -16.64 10.34 6.43
CA LEU A 89 -15.96 11.64 6.30
C LEU A 89 -15.28 12.10 7.58
N ARG A 90 -15.74 11.65 8.76
CA ARG A 90 -15.26 12.17 10.06
C ARG A 90 -14.52 11.14 10.91
N VAL A 91 -14.87 9.86 10.81
CA VAL A 91 -14.23 8.80 11.60
C VAL A 91 -13.12 8.13 10.80
N MET A 92 -13.36 7.81 9.54
CA MET A 92 -12.42 7.01 8.75
C MET A 92 -11.37 7.85 8.00
N ARG A 93 -11.77 9.01 7.48
CA ARG A 93 -10.89 9.92 6.76
C ARG A 93 -10.51 11.14 7.61
N PRO A 94 -9.25 11.60 7.53
CA PRO A 94 -8.87 12.84 8.20
C PRO A 94 -9.53 14.04 7.51
N THR A 95 -10.08 14.95 8.32
CA THR A 95 -10.67 16.20 7.83
C THR A 95 -9.60 17.09 7.20
N LYS A 96 -9.99 18.04 6.34
CA LYS A 96 -9.03 18.99 5.70
C LYS A 96 -8.12 19.67 6.73
N ALA A 97 -8.69 20.18 7.82
CA ALA A 97 -7.94 20.82 8.90
C ALA A 97 -7.02 19.86 9.69
N ALA A 98 -7.35 18.56 9.75
CA ALA A 98 -6.46 17.57 10.39
C ALA A 98 -5.28 17.22 9.46
N ARG A 99 -5.50 17.18 8.15
CA ARG A 99 -4.45 16.93 7.16
C ARG A 99 -3.40 18.03 7.12
N GLU A 100 -3.84 19.29 7.16
CA GLU A 100 -2.96 20.45 7.10
C GLU A 100 -2.12 20.64 8.37
N ARG A 101 -2.65 20.21 9.53
CA ARG A 101 -1.95 20.27 10.83
C ARG A 101 -1.05 19.07 11.11
N GLY A 102 -1.21 17.97 10.37
CA GLY A 102 -0.52 16.71 10.67
C GLY A 102 0.99 16.76 10.40
N VAL A 103 1.41 17.39 9.29
CA VAL A 103 2.82 17.47 8.86
C VAL A 103 3.05 18.83 8.20
N THR A 104 4.19 19.47 8.48
CA THR A 104 4.57 20.74 7.82
C THR A 104 5.04 20.48 6.38
N LEU A 105 5.18 21.53 5.55
CA LEU A 105 5.70 21.36 4.19
C LEU A 105 7.13 20.84 4.19
N ASP A 106 7.99 21.40 5.04
CA ASP A 106 9.41 21.03 5.10
C ASP A 106 9.61 19.59 5.59
N GLU A 107 8.84 19.19 6.60
CA GLU A 107 8.89 17.82 7.10
C GLU A 107 8.35 16.82 6.07
N SER A 108 7.33 17.21 5.29
CA SER A 108 6.84 16.42 4.17
C SER A 108 7.93 16.21 3.12
N ALA A 109 8.57 17.29 2.68
CA ALA A 109 9.66 17.25 1.70
C ALA A 109 10.81 16.34 2.17
N ARG A 110 11.28 16.53 3.42
CA ARG A 110 12.35 15.72 4.01
C ARG A 110 12.04 14.23 4.04
N ARG A 111 10.81 13.86 4.41
CA ARG A 111 10.36 12.45 4.42
C ARG A 111 10.31 11.87 3.02
N LEU A 112 9.86 12.65 2.02
CA LEU A 112 9.82 12.23 0.63
C LEU A 112 11.21 12.08 0.01
N ASP A 113 12.15 12.94 0.36
CA ASP A 113 13.54 12.82 -0.07
C ASP A 113 14.18 11.56 0.50
N THR A 114 13.94 11.31 1.80
CA THR A 114 14.40 10.07 2.47
C THR A 114 13.80 8.83 1.82
N LEU A 115 12.50 8.84 1.51
CA LEU A 115 11.82 7.77 0.81
C LEU A 115 12.43 7.54 -0.58
N THR A 116 12.62 8.61 -1.34
CA THR A 116 13.15 8.56 -2.72
C THR A 116 14.58 8.02 -2.75
N PHE A 117 15.42 8.49 -1.82
CA PHE A 117 16.79 8.02 -1.68
C PHE A 117 16.86 6.51 -1.39
N ARG A 118 16.06 6.04 -0.42
CA ARG A 118 15.97 4.61 -0.07
C ARG A 118 15.40 3.77 -1.20
N ALA A 119 14.31 4.24 -1.82
CA ALA A 119 13.68 3.58 -2.96
C ALA A 119 14.68 3.38 -4.10
N ARG A 120 15.44 4.42 -4.48
CA ARG A 120 16.47 4.32 -5.52
C ARG A 120 17.61 3.38 -5.14
N ALA A 121 18.04 3.35 -3.88
CA ALA A 121 19.04 2.39 -3.41
C ALA A 121 18.54 0.94 -3.55
N ILE A 122 17.31 0.67 -3.12
CA ILE A 122 16.65 -0.63 -3.25
C ILE A 122 16.53 -1.01 -4.73
N LEU A 123 16.02 -0.13 -5.59
CA LEU A 123 15.86 -0.40 -7.02
C LEU A 123 17.20 -0.70 -7.71
N ARG A 124 18.28 0.01 -7.37
CA ARG A 124 19.63 -0.29 -7.89
C ARG A 124 20.12 -1.66 -7.46
N SER A 125 19.92 -2.03 -6.19
CA SER A 125 20.30 -3.35 -5.69
C SER A 125 19.52 -4.48 -6.35
N LEU A 126 18.21 -4.31 -6.56
CA LEU A 126 17.36 -5.27 -7.25
C LEU A 126 17.75 -5.40 -8.73
N ALA A 127 17.99 -4.28 -9.41
CA ALA A 127 18.45 -4.28 -10.79
C ALA A 127 19.80 -5.00 -10.97
N ALA A 128 20.72 -4.83 -10.02
CA ALA A 128 22.00 -5.55 -10.01
C ALA A 128 21.82 -7.06 -9.78
N ARG A 129 20.96 -7.45 -8.83
CA ARG A 129 20.73 -8.87 -8.48
C ARG A 129 19.97 -9.66 -9.55
N HIS A 130 19.03 -9.00 -10.22
CA HIS A 130 18.22 -9.58 -11.30
C HIS A 130 18.88 -9.44 -12.69
N ASP A 131 20.12 -8.97 -12.73
CA ASP A 131 20.91 -8.72 -13.94
C ASP A 131 20.15 -7.90 -15.01
N LEU A 132 19.36 -6.93 -14.56
CA LEU A 132 18.61 -6.06 -15.45
C LEU A 132 19.59 -5.04 -16.05
N THR A 133 19.83 -5.14 -17.35
CA THR A 133 20.76 -4.25 -18.09
C THR A 133 20.02 -3.09 -18.76
N GLU A 134 18.75 -3.27 -19.08
CA GLU A 134 17.92 -2.31 -19.80
C GLU A 134 16.54 -2.14 -19.16
N GLY A 135 15.85 -1.06 -19.52
CA GLY A 135 14.52 -0.72 -19.00
C GLY A 135 14.53 0.11 -17.72
N GLN A 136 13.33 0.40 -17.25
CA GLN A 136 13.06 1.12 -16.02
C GLN A 136 12.44 0.19 -14.98
N LEU A 137 12.96 0.28 -13.76
CA LEU A 137 12.29 -0.29 -12.60
C LEU A 137 11.43 0.80 -11.95
N HIS A 138 10.23 0.41 -11.57
CA HIS A 138 9.27 1.26 -10.87
C HIS A 138 8.99 0.64 -9.50
N LEU A 139 9.30 1.36 -8.43
CA LEU A 139 8.80 1.06 -7.09
C LEU A 139 7.48 1.80 -6.91
N VAL A 140 6.38 1.06 -6.88
CA VAL A 140 5.05 1.61 -6.66
C VAL A 140 4.64 1.34 -5.22
N ILE A 141 4.37 2.41 -4.48
CA ILE A 141 3.94 2.39 -3.09
C ILE A 141 2.51 2.92 -3.05
N GLU A 142 1.59 2.07 -2.61
CA GLU A 142 0.19 2.43 -2.41
C GLU A 142 -0.14 2.37 -0.93
N GLN A 143 -0.89 3.36 -0.43
CA GLN A 143 -1.39 3.35 0.93
C GLN A 143 -2.91 3.51 0.97
N SER A 144 -3.53 2.85 1.93
CA SER A 144 -4.93 3.10 2.29
C SER A 144 -5.15 4.56 2.69
N GLU A 145 -6.33 5.07 2.37
CA GLU A 145 -6.76 6.42 2.75
C GLU A 145 -7.33 6.50 4.18
N LEU A 146 -7.37 5.38 4.91
CA LEU A 146 -7.90 5.32 6.26
C LEU A 146 -6.92 5.94 7.26
N GLY A 147 -7.31 7.06 7.87
CA GLY A 147 -6.44 7.80 8.79
C GLY A 147 -6.44 7.31 10.24
N ARG A 148 -7.43 6.50 10.63
CA ARG A 148 -7.57 5.98 12.01
C ARG A 148 -7.26 4.50 12.18
N ALA A 149 -6.99 3.79 11.09
CA ALA A 149 -6.56 2.40 11.12
C ALA A 149 -5.02 2.33 10.97
N PRO A 150 -4.37 1.24 11.42
CA PRO A 150 -2.98 0.99 11.05
C PRO A 150 -2.82 1.01 9.52
N PRO A 151 -1.77 1.68 8.99
CA PRO A 151 -1.62 1.84 7.55
C PRO A 151 -1.54 0.49 6.83
N LEU A 152 -2.34 0.35 5.77
CA LEU A 152 -2.19 -0.71 4.79
C LEU A 152 -1.34 -0.16 3.64
N THR A 153 -0.05 -0.47 3.66
CA THR A 153 0.89 -0.12 2.58
C THR A 153 1.13 -1.32 1.69
N LEU A 154 0.82 -1.20 0.40
CA LEU A 154 1.22 -2.14 -0.64
C LEU A 154 2.46 -1.62 -1.35
N VAL A 155 3.47 -2.45 -1.52
CA VAL A 155 4.67 -2.10 -2.28
C VAL A 155 4.87 -3.12 -3.38
N SER A 156 5.01 -2.65 -4.62
CA SER A 156 5.32 -3.49 -5.77
C SER A 156 6.52 -2.95 -6.52
N VAL A 157 7.34 -3.87 -7.04
CA VAL A 157 8.44 -3.55 -7.96
C VAL A 157 7.99 -4.02 -9.34
N GLN A 158 7.94 -3.09 -10.29
CA GLN A 158 7.48 -3.33 -11.64
C GLN A 158 8.63 -3.03 -12.61
N THR A 159 8.68 -3.75 -13.73
CA THR A 159 9.61 -3.49 -14.83
C THR A 159 8.83 -3.40 -16.13
N ASP A 160 9.31 -2.53 -17.03
CA ASP A 160 8.78 -2.34 -18.37
C ASP A 160 9.32 -3.38 -19.39
N GLN A 161 10.40 -4.11 -19.04
CA GLN A 161 11.10 -5.03 -19.93
C GLN A 161 10.91 -6.53 -19.57
N PRO A 162 10.70 -7.42 -20.57
CA PRO A 162 10.43 -7.14 -21.98
C PRO A 162 8.99 -6.66 -22.26
N LYS A 163 8.10 -6.80 -21.27
CA LYS A 163 6.76 -6.23 -21.23
C LYS A 163 6.48 -5.78 -19.79
N PRO A 164 5.57 -4.82 -19.57
CA PRO A 164 5.06 -4.48 -18.25
C PRO A 164 4.77 -5.72 -17.40
N ARG A 165 5.49 -5.87 -16.29
CA ARG A 165 5.28 -6.97 -15.35
C ARG A 165 5.75 -6.60 -13.96
N LEU A 166 5.24 -7.31 -12.96
CA LEU A 166 5.84 -7.26 -11.62
C LEU A 166 7.10 -8.11 -11.61
N LEU A 167 8.15 -7.58 -10.97
CA LEU A 167 9.40 -8.29 -10.76
C LEU A 167 9.16 -9.41 -9.74
N THR A 168 9.57 -10.63 -10.05
CA THR A 168 9.52 -11.75 -9.10
C THR A 168 10.56 -11.51 -8.02
N LEU A 169 10.15 -11.46 -6.74
CA LEU A 169 11.02 -11.13 -5.62
C LEU A 169 11.22 -12.36 -4.73
N ASP A 170 12.48 -12.78 -4.58
CA ASP A 170 12.85 -13.84 -3.65
C ASP A 170 12.82 -13.38 -2.18
N ALA A 171 13.17 -14.25 -1.24
CA ALA A 171 13.13 -13.91 0.18
C ALA A 171 14.09 -12.77 0.56
N GLN A 172 15.26 -12.73 -0.06
CA GLN A 172 16.27 -11.73 0.20
C GLN A 172 15.88 -10.39 -0.46
N ASP A 173 15.31 -10.41 -1.67
CA ASP A 173 14.74 -9.23 -2.32
C ASP A 173 13.63 -8.60 -1.48
N ARG A 174 12.73 -9.44 -0.93
CA ARG A 174 11.69 -8.97 -0.02
C ARG A 174 12.27 -8.36 1.24
N ALA A 175 13.35 -8.92 1.78
CA ALA A 175 14.05 -8.34 2.92
C ALA A 175 14.66 -6.97 2.56
N THR A 176 15.25 -6.82 1.37
CA THR A 176 15.76 -5.53 0.88
C THR A 176 14.65 -4.50 0.70
N VAL A 177 13.49 -4.89 0.14
CA VAL A 177 12.34 -3.98 0.05
C VAL A 177 11.77 -3.65 1.44
N ALA A 178 11.86 -4.57 2.41
CA ALA A 178 11.42 -4.33 3.78
C ALA A 178 12.16 -3.18 4.47
N THR A 179 13.42 -2.91 4.09
CA THR A 179 14.21 -1.80 4.66
C THR A 179 13.76 -0.42 4.18
N LEU A 180 12.76 -0.34 3.30
CA LEU A 180 12.19 0.94 2.88
C LEU A 180 11.65 1.74 4.08
N PHE A 181 11.05 1.03 5.03
CA PHE A 181 10.55 1.60 6.29
C PHE A 181 11.34 1.06 7.48
N ASP A 182 11.69 1.95 8.40
CA ASP A 182 12.42 1.63 9.63
C ASP A 182 11.97 2.56 10.76
N ALA A 183 12.77 2.66 11.83
CA ALA A 183 12.48 3.54 12.96
C ALA A 183 12.51 5.04 12.61
N THR A 184 13.18 5.44 11.52
CA THR A 184 13.34 6.84 11.13
C THR A 184 12.32 7.30 10.09
N LEU A 185 11.78 6.35 9.29
CA LEU A 185 10.71 6.59 8.34
C LEU A 185 9.74 5.41 8.40
N THR A 186 8.60 5.60 9.07
CA THR A 186 7.58 4.55 9.22
C THR A 186 6.49 4.64 8.15
N GLU A 187 5.69 3.58 8.01
CA GLU A 187 4.49 3.59 7.15
C GLU A 187 3.50 4.71 7.55
N ARG A 188 3.42 5.05 8.85
CA ARG A 188 2.56 6.13 9.36
C ARG A 188 3.07 7.50 8.95
N ASP A 189 4.38 7.67 8.92
CA ASP A 189 5.00 8.92 8.49
C ASP A 189 4.69 9.22 7.03
N LEU A 190 4.77 8.18 6.18
CA LEU A 190 4.36 8.30 4.78
C LEU A 190 2.86 8.54 4.64
N LEU A 191 2.03 7.89 5.45
CA LEU A 191 0.57 8.10 5.41
C LEU A 191 0.20 9.54 5.77
N ALA A 192 0.87 10.13 6.77
CA ALA A 192 0.64 11.52 7.15
C ALA A 192 0.99 12.50 6.01
N VAL A 193 2.10 12.23 5.30
CA VAL A 193 2.47 12.97 4.08
C VAL A 193 1.44 12.78 2.96
N ASN A 194 1.00 11.54 2.71
CA ASN A 194 0.01 11.24 1.68
C ASN A 194 -1.35 11.88 1.96
N HIS A 195 -1.75 11.96 3.23
CA HIS A 195 -2.95 12.69 3.63
C HIS A 195 -2.84 14.17 3.30
N ARG A 196 -1.70 14.80 3.60
CA ARG A 196 -1.45 16.22 3.28
C ARG A 196 -1.54 16.47 1.78
N ASP A 197 -0.78 15.70 0.99
CA ASP A 197 -0.65 15.88 -0.46
C ASP A 197 -1.85 15.33 -1.25
N ARG A 198 -2.71 14.53 -0.59
CA ARG A 198 -3.81 13.77 -1.21
C ARG A 198 -3.35 12.78 -2.29
N LEU A 199 -2.11 12.30 -2.16
CA LEU A 199 -1.49 11.39 -3.10
C LEU A 199 -1.18 10.06 -2.39
N TYR A 200 -1.98 9.03 -2.65
CA TYR A 200 -1.88 7.72 -2.00
C TYR A 200 -1.21 6.65 -2.86
N LEU A 201 -0.87 7.00 -4.10
CA LEU A 201 -0.08 6.18 -5.01
C LEU A 201 1.17 6.97 -5.38
N ARG A 202 2.33 6.44 -5.00
CA ARG A 202 3.63 7.04 -5.31
C ARG A 202 4.45 6.06 -6.13
N THR A 203 5.06 6.57 -7.18
CA THR A 203 5.93 5.79 -8.07
C THR A 203 7.30 6.43 -8.07
N ILE A 204 8.32 5.64 -7.74
CA ILE A 204 9.73 6.03 -7.85
C ILE A 204 10.35 5.18 -8.96
N THR A 205 11.04 5.82 -9.91
CA THR A 205 11.66 5.14 -11.04
C THR A 205 13.18 5.12 -10.93
N GLN A 206 13.79 4.08 -11.51
CA GLN A 206 15.23 3.94 -11.62
C GLN A 206 15.56 3.21 -12.93
N GLU A 207 16.43 3.82 -13.75
CA GLU A 207 16.93 3.17 -14.95
C GLU A 207 17.95 2.08 -14.61
N ALA A 208 17.80 0.92 -15.24
CA ALA A 208 18.71 -0.21 -15.06
C ALA A 208 20.12 0.08 -15.58
N ARG A 209 20.23 0.90 -16.64
CA ARG A 209 21.51 1.32 -17.22
C ARG A 209 22.35 2.19 -16.30
N ALA A 210 21.71 2.93 -15.39
CA ALA A 210 22.41 3.78 -14.41
C ALA A 210 23.04 2.98 -13.25
N VAL A 211 22.89 1.65 -13.22
CA VAL A 211 23.50 0.79 -12.20
C VAL A 211 24.96 0.49 -12.57
N SER A 212 25.88 0.85 -11.68
CA SER A 212 27.32 0.71 -11.92
C SER A 212 27.77 -0.76 -12.04
N ALA A 213 28.82 -1.00 -12.84
CA ALA A 213 29.42 -2.32 -13.01
C ALA A 213 29.92 -2.92 -11.68
N HIS A 214 30.41 -2.09 -10.75
CA HIS A 214 30.83 -2.51 -9.41
C HIS A 214 29.66 -3.06 -8.59
N ALA A 215 28.49 -2.43 -8.64
CA ALA A 215 27.31 -2.91 -7.94
C ALA A 215 26.82 -4.27 -8.49
N ARG A 216 26.93 -4.47 -9.81
CA ARG A 216 26.62 -5.76 -10.46
C ARG A 216 27.58 -6.86 -10.00
N LEU A 217 28.88 -6.58 -10.00
CA LEU A 217 29.89 -7.54 -9.56
C LEU A 217 29.69 -7.93 -8.09
N ALA A 218 29.42 -6.96 -7.22
CA ALA A 218 29.11 -7.21 -5.81
C ALA A 218 27.89 -8.14 -5.65
N ALA A 219 26.80 -7.89 -6.39
CA ALA A 219 25.61 -8.73 -6.37
C ALA A 219 25.90 -10.17 -6.84
N VAL A 220 26.73 -10.36 -7.86
CA VAL A 220 27.14 -11.69 -8.34
C VAL A 220 27.97 -12.42 -7.27
N LEU A 221 28.88 -11.73 -6.60
CA LEU A 221 29.70 -12.31 -5.53
C LEU A 221 28.85 -12.72 -4.32
N GLU A 222 27.88 -11.90 -3.91
CA GLU A 222 26.92 -12.25 -2.84
C GLU A 222 26.09 -13.48 -3.22
N LYS A 223 25.59 -13.54 -4.46
CA LYS A 223 24.80 -14.68 -4.96
C LYS A 223 25.62 -15.97 -4.97
N ARG A 224 26.90 -15.91 -5.36
CA ARG A 224 27.81 -17.06 -5.29
C ARG A 224 28.04 -17.52 -3.85
N LYS A 225 28.25 -16.58 -2.92
CA LYS A 225 28.45 -16.88 -1.49
C LYS A 225 27.22 -17.50 -0.83
N ALA A 226 26.01 -17.16 -1.28
CA ALA A 226 24.77 -17.76 -0.78
C ALA A 226 24.49 -19.17 -1.37
N ALA A 227 25.17 -19.54 -2.46
CA ALA A 227 25.01 -20.84 -3.13
C ALA A 227 26.08 -21.88 -2.72
N SER A 228 27.14 -21.45 -2.02
CA SER A 228 28.19 -22.29 -1.42
C SER A 228 27.87 -22.61 0.03
#